data_AF-A0A7X6ZAC9-F1
#
_entry.id   AF-A0A7X6ZAC9-F1
#
_cell.length_a   1.000
_cell.length_b   1.000
_cell.length_c   1.000
_cell.angle_alpha   90.00
_cell.angle_beta   90.00
_cell.angle_gamma   90.00
#
_symmetry.space_group_name_H-M   'P 1'
#
loop_
_entity.id
_entity.type
_entity.pdbx_description
1 polymer ?
#
loop_
_entity_poly.entity_id
_entity_poly.type
_entity_poly.pdbx_seq_one_letter_code
_entity_poly.pdbx_strand_id
1 'polypeptide(L)'
;VIDLGCGNGVLTVSAALRFPDAEVLASAQSTAAVRATRLTAEAAGVANRVSVRRADGTEGIPEGWADLILLNPPFHTGSTVHTGVAHRLIRAAAHSLAWGGELRLVFNSALGYRPLIEQVVGETRQVARDRTFTVLSAIRRG
;
A
#
# COMPACT_ATOMS: atom_id res chain seq x y z
N VAL A 1 6.46 -7.67 -3.06
CA VAL A 1 5.64 -6.81 -2.16
C VAL A 1 5.59 -5.40 -2.72
N ILE A 2 4.44 -4.71 -2.65
CA ILE A 2 4.33 -3.27 -2.97
C ILE A 2 4.02 -2.45 -1.71
N ASP A 3 4.71 -1.32 -1.53
CA ASP A 3 4.31 -0.24 -0.61
C ASP A 3 3.73 0.93 -1.42
N LEU A 4 2.40 1.05 -1.40
CA LEU A 4 1.63 1.97 -2.24
C LEU A 4 1.41 3.30 -1.50
N GLY A 5 2.09 4.36 -1.95
CA GLY A 5 2.11 5.64 -1.26
C GLY A 5 3.14 5.67 -0.12
N CYS A 6 4.37 5.24 -0.41
CA CYS A 6 5.38 4.86 0.58
C CYS A 6 5.85 5.96 1.55
N GLY A 7 5.59 7.24 1.27
CA GLY A 7 5.90 8.34 2.18
C GLY A 7 7.39 8.43 2.53
N ASN A 8 7.73 8.20 3.81
CA ASN A 8 9.12 8.17 4.29
C ASN A 8 9.76 6.76 4.25
N GLY A 9 9.03 5.75 3.79
CA GLY A 9 9.53 4.39 3.60
C GLY A 9 9.43 3.47 4.81
N VAL A 10 8.73 3.85 5.89
CA VAL A 10 8.60 2.99 7.09
C VAL A 10 7.96 1.64 6.75
N LEU A 11 6.89 1.60 5.96
CA LEU A 11 6.27 0.33 5.55
C LEU A 11 7.16 -0.43 4.58
N THR A 12 7.80 0.26 3.63
CA THR A 12 8.81 -0.30 2.71
C THR A 12 9.89 -1.08 3.45
N VAL A 13 10.57 -0.46 4.42
CA VAL A 13 11.67 -1.12 5.15
C VAL A 13 11.16 -2.19 6.11
N SER A 14 9.99 -1.96 6.73
CA SER A 14 9.37 -2.97 7.59
C SER A 14 9.04 -4.24 6.81
N ALA A 15 8.53 -4.11 5.58
CA ALA A 15 8.27 -5.24 4.70
C ALA A 15 9.57 -5.95 4.29
N ALA A 16 10.59 -5.20 3.88
CA ALA A 16 11.87 -5.75 3.47
C ALA A 16 12.56 -6.53 4.60
N LEU A 17 12.47 -6.05 5.85
CA LEU A 17 13.01 -6.72 7.03
C LEU A 17 12.17 -7.94 7.43
N ARG A 18 10.83 -7.84 7.33
CA ARG A 18 9.92 -8.95 7.70
C ARG A 18 9.98 -10.12 6.74
N PHE A 19 10.20 -9.84 5.46
CA PHE A 19 10.26 -10.79 4.35
C PHE A 19 11.63 -10.70 3.67
N PRO A 20 12.65 -11.43 4.16
CA PRO A 20 14.04 -11.29 3.69
C PRO A 20 14.21 -11.70 2.22
N ASP A 21 13.39 -12.63 1.73
CA ASP A 21 13.43 -13.12 0.35
C ASP A 21 12.54 -12.29 -0.60
N ALA A 22 11.81 -11.31 -0.10
CA ALA A 22 10.94 -10.50 -0.92
C ALA A 22 11.70 -9.36 -1.61
N GLU A 23 11.36 -9.15 -2.89
CA GLU A 23 11.56 -7.88 -3.56
C GLU A 23 10.46 -6.89 -3.15
N VAL A 24 10.86 -5.66 -2.82
CA VAL A 24 9.95 -4.60 -2.40
C VAL A 24 9.96 -3.48 -3.43
N LEU A 25 8.79 -3.17 -3.97
CA LEU A 25 8.56 -2.02 -4.83
C LEU A 25 7.78 -0.96 -4.06
N ALA A 26 8.35 0.23 -3.91
CA ALA A 26 7.73 1.36 -3.25
C ALA A 26 7.37 2.44 -4.27
N SER A 27 6.14 2.95 -4.21
CA SER A 27 5.68 4.03 -5.10
C SER A 27 5.16 5.24 -4.34
N ALA A 28 5.46 6.44 -4.85
CA ALA A 28 4.86 7.69 -4.38
C ALA A 28 4.81 8.73 -5.48
N GLN A 29 3.86 9.66 -5.43
CA GLN A 29 3.79 10.78 -6.40
C GLN A 29 4.86 11.86 -6.13
N SER A 30 5.27 11.99 -4.87
CA SER A 30 6.20 13.03 -4.42
C SER A 30 7.65 12.60 -4.60
N THR A 31 8.44 13.43 -5.29
CA THR A 31 9.90 13.26 -5.40
C THR A 31 10.57 13.26 -4.02
N ALA A 32 10.07 14.06 -3.07
CA ALA A 32 10.58 14.08 -1.70
C ALA A 32 10.33 12.76 -0.98
N ALA A 33 9.15 12.16 -1.15
CA ALA A 33 8.82 10.85 -0.59
C ALA A 33 9.69 9.73 -1.19
N VAL A 34 9.90 9.75 -2.51
CA VAL A 34 10.80 8.80 -3.18
C VAL A 34 12.23 8.92 -2.62
N ARG A 35 12.74 10.14 -2.48
CA ARG A 35 14.07 10.37 -1.90
C ARG A 35 14.15 9.91 -0.45
N ALA A 36 13.16 10.27 0.37
CA ALA A 36 13.12 9.87 1.78
C ALA A 36 13.08 8.34 1.92
N THR A 37 12.26 7.66 1.14
CA THR A 37 12.14 6.20 1.16
C THR A 37 13.46 5.51 0.78
N ARG A 38 14.19 6.01 -0.22
CA ARG A 38 15.52 5.50 -0.57
C ARG A 38 16.52 5.65 0.57
N LEU A 39 16.60 6.84 1.17
CA LEU A 39 17.48 7.10 2.31
C LEU A 39 17.13 6.21 3.51
N THR A 40 15.85 6.00 3.80
CA THR A 40 15.40 5.09 4.86
C THR A 40 15.80 3.64 4.56
N ALA A 41 15.67 3.19 3.31
CA ALA A 41 16.06 1.83 2.90
C ALA A 41 17.59 1.62 2.97
N GLU A 42 18.38 2.63 2.61
CA GLU A 42 19.84 2.64 2.78
C GLU A 42 20.22 2.56 4.26
N ALA A 43 19.65 3.42 5.10
CA ALA A 43 19.90 3.44 6.54
C ALA A 43 19.50 2.12 7.24
N ALA A 44 18.48 1.44 6.72
CA ALA A 44 18.04 0.13 7.22
C ALA A 44 18.82 -1.06 6.62
N GLY A 45 19.76 -0.84 5.70
CA GLY A 45 20.57 -1.90 5.10
C GLY A 45 19.81 -2.83 4.14
N VAL A 46 18.68 -2.38 3.58
CA VAL A 46 17.82 -3.19 2.69
C VAL A 46 17.72 -2.64 1.26
N ALA A 47 18.50 -1.62 0.93
CA ALA A 47 18.44 -0.93 -0.36
C ALA A 47 18.61 -1.86 -1.58
N ASN A 48 19.38 -2.94 -1.47
CA ASN A 48 19.60 -3.91 -2.54
C ASN A 48 18.34 -4.69 -2.96
N ARG A 49 17.28 -4.69 -2.16
CA ARG A 49 16.00 -5.37 -2.44
C ARG A 49 14.82 -4.40 -2.59
N VAL A 50 15.08 -3.10 -2.47
CA VAL A 50 14.05 -2.06 -2.50
C VAL A 50 14.19 -1.24 -3.78
N SER A 51 13.20 -1.35 -4.65
CA SER A 51 13.02 -0.43 -5.78
C SER A 51 12.05 0.69 -5.38
N VAL A 52 12.46 1.95 -5.52
CA VAL A 52 11.58 3.10 -5.23
C VAL A 52 11.36 3.91 -6.51
N ARG A 53 10.10 4.13 -6.88
CA ARG A 53 9.72 4.84 -8.10
C ARG A 53 8.74 5.97 -7.82
N ARG A 54 8.85 7.04 -8.61
CA ARG A 54 7.80 8.06 -8.67
C ARG A 54 6.71 7.55 -9.61
N ALA A 55 5.49 7.40 -9.12
CA ALA A 55 4.35 6.88 -9.88
C ALA A 55 3.04 7.35 -9.29
N ASP A 56 1.98 7.38 -10.11
CA ASP A 56 0.61 7.49 -9.61
C ASP A 56 0.01 6.11 -9.33
N GLY A 57 -0.12 5.77 -8.05
CA GLY A 57 -0.60 4.45 -7.64
C GLY A 57 0.35 3.33 -8.07
N THR A 58 -0.15 2.43 -8.91
CA THR A 58 0.58 1.25 -9.42
C THR A 58 0.95 1.39 -10.90
N GLU A 59 1.04 2.62 -11.41
CA GLU A 59 1.48 2.89 -12.78
C GLU A 59 2.81 2.18 -13.13
N GLY A 60 2.83 1.48 -14.26
CA GLY A 60 3.98 0.70 -14.73
C GLY A 60 4.20 -0.63 -14.00
N ILE A 61 3.30 -1.03 -13.10
CA ILE A 61 3.28 -2.35 -12.47
C ILE A 61 2.32 -3.24 -13.26
N PRO A 62 2.74 -4.43 -13.71
CA PRO A 62 1.87 -5.37 -14.40
C PRO A 62 0.69 -5.84 -13.53
N GLU A 63 -0.40 -6.22 -14.17
CA GLU A 63 -1.50 -6.92 -13.51
C GLU A 63 -0.98 -8.20 -12.84
N GLY A 64 -1.45 -8.48 -11.62
CA GLY A 64 -1.12 -9.73 -10.95
C GLY A 64 0.32 -9.86 -10.44
N TRP A 65 1.10 -8.78 -10.44
CA TRP A 65 2.51 -8.82 -10.08
C TRP A 65 2.78 -9.02 -8.58
N ALA A 66 1.87 -8.57 -7.71
CA ALA A 66 2.13 -8.50 -6.27
C ALA A 66 1.41 -9.57 -5.46
N ASP A 67 2.16 -10.31 -4.64
CA ASP A 67 1.58 -11.21 -3.61
C ASP A 67 1.02 -10.44 -2.40
N LEU A 68 1.57 -9.26 -2.12
CA LEU A 68 1.19 -8.40 -1.00
C LEU A 68 1.33 -6.93 -1.41
N ILE A 69 0.27 -6.15 -1.14
CA ILE A 69 0.28 -4.69 -1.23
C ILE A 69 -0.03 -4.12 0.15
N LEU A 70 0.83 -3.21 0.61
CA LEU A 70 0.65 -2.39 1.80
C LEU A 70 0.15 -1.00 1.38
N LEU A 71 -0.89 -0.50 2.05
CA LEU A 71 -1.46 0.80 1.72
C LEU A 71 -1.91 1.56 2.98
N ASN A 72 -1.37 2.76 3.16
CA ASN A 72 -1.84 3.75 4.13
C ASN A 72 -2.26 5.02 3.35
N PRO A 73 -3.50 5.10 2.86
CA PRO A 73 -3.94 6.21 2.03
C PRO A 73 -3.86 7.55 2.78
N PRO A 74 -3.60 8.68 2.11
CA PRO A 74 -3.57 9.99 2.76
C PRO A 74 -4.94 10.38 3.34
N PHE A 75 -4.95 10.99 4.53
CA PHE A 75 -6.20 11.32 5.26
C PHE A 75 -6.28 12.71 5.92
N HIS A 76 -5.43 13.69 5.55
CA HIS A 76 -5.50 15.06 6.10
C HIS A 76 -5.49 16.15 5.01
N THR A 77 -6.37 17.15 5.17
CA THR A 77 -6.66 18.39 4.37
C THR A 77 -7.62 18.29 3.17
N GLY A 78 -8.93 18.27 3.45
CA GLY A 78 -10.02 18.41 2.46
C GLY A 78 -10.73 17.08 2.18
N SER A 79 -11.77 16.77 2.95
CA SER A 79 -12.40 15.44 3.03
C SER A 79 -12.81 14.82 1.68
N THR A 80 -13.29 15.63 0.72
CA THR A 80 -13.81 15.11 -0.56
C THR A 80 -12.71 14.73 -1.56
N VAL A 81 -11.58 15.44 -1.57
CA VAL A 81 -10.49 15.17 -2.53
C VAL A 81 -9.72 13.91 -2.13
N HIS A 82 -9.56 13.67 -0.82
CA HIS A 82 -8.81 12.51 -0.31
C HIS A 82 -9.55 11.18 -0.47
N THR A 83 -10.88 11.16 -0.36
CA THR A 83 -11.65 9.93 -0.62
C THR A 83 -11.51 9.47 -2.06
N GLY A 84 -11.51 10.39 -3.03
CA GLY A 84 -11.25 10.09 -4.44
C GLY A 84 -9.86 9.47 -4.68
N VAL A 85 -8.82 10.02 -4.03
CA VAL A 85 -7.46 9.47 -4.11
C VAL A 85 -7.39 8.08 -3.48
N ALA A 86 -7.94 7.89 -2.28
CA ALA A 86 -7.92 6.60 -1.60
C ALA A 86 -8.68 5.53 -2.40
N HIS A 87 -9.85 5.85 -2.96
CA HIS A 87 -10.61 4.92 -3.80
C HIS A 87 -9.83 4.50 -5.05
N ARG A 88 -9.15 5.45 -5.71
CA ARG A 88 -8.27 5.16 -6.84
C ARG A 88 -7.12 4.24 -6.44
N LEU A 89 -6.45 4.51 -5.32
CA LEU A 89 -5.35 3.68 -4.83
C LEU A 89 -5.81 2.25 -4.47
N ILE A 90 -6.99 2.10 -3.85
CA ILE A 90 -7.56 0.78 -3.53
C ILE A 90 -7.84 0.00 -4.82
N ARG A 91 -8.37 0.64 -5.86
CA ARG A 91 -8.60 -0.02 -7.17
C ARG A 91 -7.30 -0.37 -7.89
N ALA A 92 -6.30 0.50 -7.83
CA ALA A 92 -4.98 0.24 -8.38
C ALA A 92 -4.30 -0.96 -7.70
N ALA A 93 -4.44 -1.05 -6.36
CA ALA A 93 -3.98 -2.20 -5.59
C ALA A 93 -4.69 -3.48 -6.02
N ALA A 94 -6.02 -3.48 -6.13
CA ALA A 94 -6.78 -4.64 -6.59
C ALA A 94 -6.30 -5.17 -7.95
N HIS A 95 -6.05 -4.29 -8.92
CA HIS A 95 -5.54 -4.67 -10.23
C HIS A 95 -4.14 -5.30 -10.16
N SER A 96 -3.26 -4.77 -9.32
CA SER A 96 -1.86 -5.20 -9.30
C SER A 96 -1.61 -6.45 -8.45
N LEU A 97 -2.59 -6.87 -7.65
CA LEU A 97 -2.50 -8.08 -6.82
C LEU A 97 -2.58 -9.35 -7.67
N ALA A 98 -1.73 -10.34 -7.41
CA ALA A 98 -1.92 -11.70 -7.93
C ALA A 98 -3.24 -12.29 -7.42
N TRP A 99 -3.80 -13.28 -8.11
CA TRP A 99 -4.87 -14.10 -7.52
C TRP A 99 -4.38 -14.75 -6.22
N GLY A 100 -5.18 -14.67 -5.15
CA GLY A 100 -4.75 -15.09 -3.82
C GLY A 100 -3.81 -14.12 -3.11
N GLY A 101 -3.37 -13.04 -3.78
CA GLY A 101 -2.58 -11.98 -3.18
C GLY A 101 -3.37 -11.14 -2.18
N GLU A 102 -2.66 -10.50 -1.26
CA GLU A 102 -3.24 -9.76 -0.13
C GLU A 102 -3.09 -8.23 -0.27
N LEU A 103 -4.19 -7.50 -0.12
CA LEU A 103 -4.15 -6.09 0.29
C LEU A 103 -4.18 -6.01 1.82
N ARG A 104 -3.17 -5.37 2.42
CA ARG A 104 -3.20 -4.95 3.83
C ARG A 104 -3.22 -3.43 3.92
N LEU A 105 -4.30 -2.90 4.48
CA LEU A 105 -4.57 -1.46 4.49
C LEU A 105 -4.96 -0.97 5.88
N VAL A 106 -4.43 0.20 6.24
CA VAL A 106 -4.82 0.96 7.44
C VAL A 106 -5.47 2.28 7.01
N PHE A 107 -6.52 2.69 7.72
CA PHE A 107 -7.25 3.93 7.45
C PHE A 107 -7.97 4.43 8.70
N ASN A 108 -8.28 5.73 8.73
CA ASN A 108 -9.18 6.27 9.74
C ASN A 108 -10.56 5.61 9.60
N SER A 109 -11.05 5.02 10.68
CA SER A 109 -12.27 4.19 10.68
C SER A 109 -13.51 4.93 10.19
N ALA A 110 -13.58 6.26 10.36
CA ALA A 110 -14.68 7.08 9.88
C ALA A 110 -14.78 7.16 8.34
N LEU A 111 -13.70 6.83 7.62
CA LEU A 111 -13.67 6.85 6.15
C LEU A 111 -14.38 5.62 5.54
N GLY A 112 -14.58 4.55 6.31
CA GLY A 112 -15.47 3.45 5.92
C GLY A 112 -15.12 2.70 4.63
N TYR A 113 -13.84 2.39 4.36
CA TYR A 113 -13.43 1.76 3.08
C TYR A 113 -13.80 0.29 2.89
N ARG A 114 -14.31 -0.40 3.92
CA ARG A 114 -14.62 -1.84 3.86
C ARG A 114 -15.50 -2.24 2.66
N PRO A 115 -16.64 -1.59 2.38
CA PRO A 115 -17.50 -1.99 1.25
C PRO A 115 -16.78 -1.90 -0.10
N LEU A 116 -15.96 -0.87 -0.31
CA LEU A 116 -15.17 -0.74 -1.53
C LEU A 116 -14.13 -1.87 -1.64
N ILE A 117 -13.43 -2.17 -0.55
CA ILE A 117 -12.39 -3.22 -0.54
C ILE A 117 -13.00 -4.59 -0.81
N GLU A 118 -14.14 -4.91 -0.18
CA GLU A 118 -14.87 -6.16 -0.43
C GLU A 118 -15.35 -6.25 -1.88
N GLN A 119 -15.77 -5.13 -2.47
CA GLN A 119 -16.22 -5.06 -3.85
C GLN A 119 -15.07 -5.29 -4.86
N VAL A 120 -13.91 -4.68 -4.64
CA VAL A 120 -12.85 -4.60 -5.68
C VAL A 120 -11.68 -5.54 -5.45
N VAL A 121 -11.45 -5.99 -4.21
CA VAL A 121 -10.37 -6.93 -3.87
C VAL A 121 -10.98 -8.30 -3.61
N GLY A 122 -11.82 -8.43 -2.58
CA GLY A 122 -12.45 -9.71 -2.25
C GLY A 122 -12.65 -9.94 -0.75
N GLU A 123 -12.48 -11.19 -0.31
CA GLU A 123 -12.76 -11.57 1.07
C GLU A 123 -11.91 -10.74 2.04
N THR A 124 -12.57 -10.03 2.96
CA THR A 124 -11.95 -9.01 3.79
C THR A 124 -12.18 -9.28 5.27
N ARG A 125 -11.09 -9.41 6.03
CA ARG A 125 -11.13 -9.53 7.50
C ARG A 125 -10.50 -8.33 8.18
N GLN A 126 -10.99 -8.00 9.37
CA GLN A 126 -10.35 -7.01 10.23
C GLN A 126 -9.18 -7.66 10.97
N VAL A 127 -7.98 -7.10 10.82
CA VAL A 127 -6.77 -7.60 11.48
C VAL A 127 -6.60 -6.92 12.84
N ALA A 128 -6.83 -5.61 12.89
CA ALA A 128 -6.72 -4.81 14.09
C ALA A 128 -7.63 -3.59 14.00
N ARG A 129 -7.98 -3.03 15.15
CA ARG A 129 -8.72 -1.78 15.26
C ARG A 129 -8.44 -1.11 16.60
N ASP A 130 -8.28 0.20 16.56
CA ASP A 130 -8.32 1.05 17.75
C ASP A 130 -9.46 2.08 17.64
N ARG A 131 -9.45 3.10 18.51
CA ARG A 131 -10.47 4.15 18.53
C ARG A 131 -10.51 4.98 17.24
N THR A 132 -9.41 5.08 16.52
CA THR A 132 -9.23 5.95 15.36
C THR A 132 -9.04 5.15 14.06
N PHE A 133 -8.25 4.08 14.07
CA PHE A 133 -7.81 3.37 12.89
C PHE A 133 -8.34 1.94 12.82
N THR A 134 -8.60 1.49 11.60
CA THR A 134 -8.93 0.10 11.27
C THR A 134 -7.87 -0.44 10.32
N VAL A 135 -7.39 -1.66 10.58
CA VAL A 135 -6.52 -2.42 9.67
C VAL A 135 -7.31 -3.59 9.09
N LEU A 136 -7.39 -3.65 7.77
CA LEU A 136 -8.01 -4.75 7.03
C LEU A 136 -6.97 -5.56 6.26
N SER A 137 -7.29 -6.83 6.08
CA SER A 137 -6.62 -7.79 5.21
C SER A 137 -7.66 -8.29 4.23
N ALA A 138 -7.40 -8.14 2.93
CA ALA A 138 -8.31 -8.56 1.87
C ALA A 138 -7.58 -9.40 0.82
N ILE A 139 -8.16 -10.54 0.44
CA ILE A 139 -7.56 -11.47 -0.53
C ILE A 139 -8.22 -11.31 -1.89
N ARG A 140 -7.41 -11.14 -2.95
CA ARG A 140 -7.92 -11.09 -4.33
C ARG A 140 -8.52 -12.44 -4.72
N ARG A 141 -9.83 -12.47 -4.96
CA ARG A 141 -10.57 -13.66 -5.44
C ARG A 141 -10.33 -13.88 -6.93
N GLY A 142 -10.22 -15.13 -7.38
CA GLY A 142 -10.21 -15.57 -8.80
C GLY A 142 -11.45 -15.20 -9.59
#